data_AF-A0A3J4NIH2-F1
#
_entry.id   AF-A0A3J4NIH2-F1
#
_cell.length_a   1.000
_cell.length_b   1.000
_cell.length_c   1.000
_cell.angle_alpha   90.00
_cell.angle_beta   90.00
_cell.angle_gamma   90.00
#
_symmetry.space_group_name_H-M   'P 1'
#
loop_
_entity.id
_entity.type
_entity.pdbx_description
1 polymer ?
#
loop_
_entity_poly.entity_id
_entity_poly.type
_entity_poly.pdbx_seq_one_letter_code
_entity_poly.pdbx_strand_id
1 'polypeptide(L)'
;MRGFIFGLSLLISSFYALAKTDIVQGPFKLDANDSVYIKKEDNPNYPLALYFETNGNNIRVESYEVDGSEPHVETVFFTKVNNKKNVIVLISWELRHPAEKINGIAYQVYGYNYFSNGLSINTSVKEDQNLNGLNGEFNGEELHFKYKNAAEIKTYLQSHYK
;
A
#
# COMPACT_ATOMS: atom_id res chain seq x y z
N MET A 1 37.14 3.21 -64.20
CA MET A 1 36.91 2.05 -63.31
C MET A 1 36.63 2.55 -61.91
N ARG A 2 35.39 2.30 -61.45
CA ARG A 2 34.86 2.16 -60.08
C ARG A 2 35.59 2.90 -58.93
N GLY A 3 34.96 3.97 -58.44
CA GLY A 3 35.14 4.44 -57.07
C GLY A 3 34.35 3.58 -56.08
N PHE A 4 34.91 3.34 -54.90
CA PHE A 4 34.27 2.67 -53.77
C PHE A 4 34.19 3.68 -52.62
N ILE A 5 32.98 4.04 -52.21
CA ILE A 5 32.71 4.83 -51.00
C ILE A 5 32.35 3.83 -49.90
N PHE A 6 33.16 3.77 -48.84
CA PHE A 6 32.83 3.05 -47.62
C PHE A 6 31.89 3.90 -46.77
N GLY A 7 30.62 3.52 -46.70
CA GLY A 7 29.65 4.09 -45.77
C GLY A 7 29.75 3.42 -44.41
N LEU A 8 30.21 4.16 -43.40
CA LEU A 8 30.21 3.74 -42.00
C LEU A 8 28.80 3.98 -41.41
N SER A 9 28.00 2.93 -41.27
CA SER A 9 26.70 2.98 -40.60
C SER A 9 26.91 2.95 -39.08
N LEU A 10 26.65 4.08 -38.41
CA LEU A 10 26.52 4.14 -36.95
C LEU A 10 25.16 3.57 -36.55
N LEU A 11 25.15 2.37 -35.98
CA LEU A 11 23.99 1.82 -35.27
C LEU A 11 23.90 2.47 -33.89
N ILE A 12 23.02 3.46 -33.75
CA ILE A 12 22.66 4.04 -32.46
C ILE A 12 21.64 3.08 -31.81
N SER A 13 22.11 2.16 -30.99
CA SER A 13 21.24 1.38 -30.12
C SER A 13 20.82 2.25 -28.94
N SER A 14 19.64 2.86 -29.03
CA SER A 14 18.98 3.50 -27.89
C SER A 14 18.58 2.41 -26.89
N PHE A 15 19.39 2.22 -25.84
CA PHE A 15 18.99 1.47 -24.66
C PHE A 15 17.89 2.27 -23.95
N TYR A 16 16.63 1.90 -24.17
CA TYR A 16 15.56 2.33 -23.29
C TYR A 16 15.80 1.65 -21.94
N ALA A 17 16.40 2.39 -21.00
CA ALA A 17 16.41 1.99 -19.61
C ALA A 17 14.95 2.03 -19.11
N LEU A 18 14.30 0.87 -19.08
CA LEU A 18 13.01 0.73 -18.43
C LEU A 18 13.27 0.89 -16.92
N ALA A 19 12.98 2.05 -16.37
CA ALA A 19 13.03 2.26 -14.92
C ALA A 19 12.07 1.25 -14.29
N LYS A 20 12.61 0.31 -13.49
CA LYS A 20 11.80 -0.59 -12.67
C LYS A 20 10.97 0.30 -11.74
N THR A 21 9.65 0.28 -11.89
CA THR A 21 8.79 1.05 -11.01
C THR A 21 8.63 0.26 -9.71
N ASP A 22 9.06 0.82 -8.59
CA ASP A 22 8.93 0.18 -7.28
C ASP A 22 7.50 0.27 -6.71
N ILE A 23 6.52 0.60 -7.57
CA ILE A 23 5.11 0.68 -7.21
C ILE A 23 4.57 -0.73 -7.03
N VAL A 24 4.06 -1.00 -5.82
CA VAL A 24 3.43 -2.27 -5.44
C VAL A 24 1.94 -2.24 -5.74
N GLN A 25 1.27 -1.09 -5.51
CA GLN A 25 -0.17 -0.96 -5.72
C GLN A 25 -0.52 0.45 -6.21
N GLY A 26 -1.37 0.55 -7.23
CA GLY A 26 -1.75 1.82 -7.87
C GLY A 26 -0.91 2.12 -9.13
N PRO A 27 -0.90 3.38 -9.60
CA PRO A 27 -1.62 4.53 -9.06
C PRO A 27 -3.13 4.44 -9.24
N PHE A 28 -3.87 4.88 -8.23
CA PHE A 28 -5.32 5.00 -8.26
C PHE A 28 -5.73 6.47 -8.26
N LYS A 29 -6.59 6.86 -9.19
CA LYS A 29 -7.09 8.23 -9.28
C LYS A 29 -8.05 8.54 -8.14
N LEU A 30 -7.78 9.63 -7.42
CA LEU A 30 -8.70 10.22 -6.44
C LEU A 30 -9.54 11.32 -7.06
N ASP A 31 -8.97 12.10 -7.98
CA ASP A 31 -9.66 13.06 -8.83
C ASP A 31 -8.95 13.18 -10.19
N ALA A 32 -9.12 14.31 -10.89
CA ALA A 32 -8.43 14.56 -12.16
C ALA A 32 -6.90 14.61 -12.04
N ASN A 33 -6.38 15.25 -10.99
CA ASN A 33 -4.96 15.58 -10.81
C ASN A 33 -4.29 14.82 -9.66
N ASP A 34 -5.07 14.14 -8.85
CA ASP A 34 -4.67 13.49 -7.63
C ASP A 34 -4.70 11.97 -7.78
N SER A 35 -3.64 11.31 -7.30
CA SER A 35 -3.54 9.86 -7.29
C SER A 35 -2.91 9.36 -5.99
N VAL A 36 -3.12 8.09 -5.67
CA VAL A 36 -2.37 7.41 -4.61
C VAL A 36 -1.73 6.16 -5.14
N TYR A 37 -0.55 5.85 -4.61
CA TYR A 37 0.11 4.58 -4.86
C TYR A 37 0.93 4.17 -3.64
N ILE A 38 1.17 2.88 -3.51
CA ILE A 38 2.09 2.32 -2.53
C ILE A 38 3.32 1.86 -3.28
N LYS A 39 4.51 2.20 -2.78
CA LYS A 39 5.79 1.78 -3.35
C LYS A 39 6.71 1.20 -2.29
N LYS A 40 7.72 0.48 -2.73
CA LYS A 40 8.84 0.07 -1.89
C LYS A 40 9.75 1.25 -1.55
N GLU A 41 10.33 1.22 -0.36
CA GLU A 41 11.39 2.15 0.07
C GLU A 41 12.65 1.36 0.45
N ASP A 42 13.82 1.99 0.32
CA ASP A 42 15.10 1.36 0.67
C ASP A 42 15.32 1.24 2.18
N ASN A 43 14.43 1.82 3.00
CA ASN A 43 14.51 1.72 4.45
C ASN A 43 14.09 0.32 4.90
N PRO A 44 15.00 -0.52 5.44
CA PRO A 44 14.66 -1.89 5.82
C PRO A 44 13.66 -1.98 6.98
N ASN A 45 13.55 -0.94 7.82
CA ASN A 45 12.57 -0.91 8.91
C ASN A 45 11.19 -0.45 8.43
N TYR A 46 11.12 0.26 7.29
CA TYR A 46 9.91 0.81 6.71
C TYR A 46 9.90 0.58 5.19
N PRO A 47 9.82 -0.69 4.73
CA PRO A 47 10.07 -1.04 3.34
C PRO A 47 8.92 -0.68 2.40
N LEU A 48 7.76 -0.25 2.92
CA LEU A 48 6.62 0.23 2.13
C LEU A 48 6.16 1.60 2.61
N ALA A 49 5.67 2.42 1.69
CA ALA A 49 5.03 3.68 2.02
C ALA A 49 3.92 4.05 1.05
N LEU A 50 2.89 4.71 1.59
CA LEU A 50 1.81 5.33 0.84
C LEU A 50 2.24 6.72 0.38
N TYR A 51 2.09 6.96 -0.92
CA TYR A 51 2.33 8.23 -1.54
C TYR A 51 1.03 8.81 -2.11
N PHE A 52 0.89 10.11 -1.95
CA PHE A 52 -0.13 10.93 -2.56
C PHE A 52 0.52 11.83 -3.61
N GLU A 53 0.11 11.66 -4.86
CA GLU A 53 0.54 12.50 -5.97
C GLU A 53 -0.51 13.58 -6.19
N THR A 54 -0.10 14.84 -6.16
CA THR A 54 -0.98 15.98 -6.45
C THR A 54 -0.21 17.06 -7.22
N ASN A 55 -0.76 17.52 -8.34
CA ASN A 55 -0.16 18.57 -9.17
C ASN A 55 1.32 18.30 -9.53
N GLY A 56 1.68 17.03 -9.78
CA GLY A 56 3.04 16.60 -10.10
C GLY A 56 4.00 16.49 -8.90
N ASN A 57 3.53 16.74 -7.68
CA ASN A 57 4.28 16.54 -6.45
C ASN A 57 3.93 15.21 -5.81
N ASN A 58 4.94 14.48 -5.34
CA ASN A 58 4.76 13.23 -4.60
C ASN A 58 5.00 13.46 -3.11
N ILE A 59 3.97 13.27 -2.31
CA ILE A 59 3.98 13.47 -0.86
C ILE A 59 3.92 12.10 -0.21
N ARG A 60 4.90 11.75 0.62
CA ARG A 60 4.83 10.53 1.46
C ARG A 60 3.87 10.79 2.61
N VAL A 61 2.85 9.95 2.73
CA VAL A 61 1.75 10.13 3.70
C VAL A 61 1.92 9.25 4.93
N GLU A 62 2.34 8.01 4.74
CA GLU A 62 2.57 7.03 5.80
C GLU A 62 3.60 6.01 5.34
N SER A 63 4.39 5.50 6.27
CA SER A 63 5.32 4.40 6.05
C SER A 63 4.88 3.20 6.89
N TYR A 64 4.97 2.00 6.33
CA TYR A 64 4.59 0.76 6.99
C TYR A 64 5.85 0.03 7.43
N GLU A 65 5.91 -0.30 8.72
CA GLU A 65 7.08 -0.90 9.33
C GLU A 65 7.14 -2.41 9.15
N VAL A 66 8.32 -2.97 9.36
CA VAL A 66 8.51 -4.41 9.58
C VAL A 66 8.02 -4.78 10.98
N ASP A 67 7.17 -5.79 11.06
CA ASP A 67 6.71 -6.40 12.31
C ASP A 67 6.62 -7.92 12.11
N GLY A 68 7.63 -8.66 12.60
CA GLY A 68 7.82 -10.09 12.33
C GLY A 68 8.25 -10.41 10.89
N SER A 69 7.57 -9.83 9.88
CA SER A 69 7.90 -9.91 8.46
C SER A 69 7.84 -8.53 7.79
N GLU A 70 8.22 -8.46 6.51
CA GLU A 70 7.87 -7.28 5.70
C GLU A 70 6.34 -7.10 5.63
N PRO A 71 5.84 -5.85 5.66
CA PRO A 71 4.42 -5.55 5.46
C PRO A 71 3.98 -5.95 4.05
N HIS A 72 2.77 -6.48 3.93
CA HIS A 72 2.13 -6.80 2.67
C HIS A 72 0.86 -5.96 2.46
N VAL A 73 0.64 -5.46 1.25
CA VAL A 73 -0.60 -4.75 0.91
C VAL A 73 -1.63 -5.74 0.43
N GLU A 74 -2.66 -5.99 1.25
CA GLU A 74 -3.74 -6.92 0.91
C GLU A 74 -4.77 -6.27 -0.01
N THR A 75 -5.16 -5.03 0.28
CA THR A 75 -6.10 -4.29 -0.55
C THR A 75 -5.98 -2.78 -0.37
N VAL A 76 -6.24 -2.04 -1.44
CA VAL A 76 -6.46 -0.58 -1.44
C VAL A 76 -7.81 -0.30 -2.08
N PHE A 77 -8.67 0.47 -1.41
CA PHE A 77 -9.98 0.84 -1.95
C PHE A 77 -10.47 2.19 -1.39
N PHE A 78 -11.60 2.66 -1.93
CA PHE A 78 -12.16 3.96 -1.57
C PHE A 78 -13.58 3.79 -1.00
N THR A 79 -13.84 4.48 0.09
CA THR A 79 -15.18 4.57 0.69
C THR A 79 -15.37 5.91 1.39
N LYS A 80 -16.57 6.16 1.91
CA LYS A 80 -16.80 7.27 2.83
C LYS A 80 -16.69 6.76 4.27
N VAL A 81 -16.05 7.56 5.11
CA VAL A 81 -16.01 7.39 6.58
C VAL A 81 -16.36 8.77 7.14
N ASN A 82 -17.40 8.86 7.96
CA ASN A 82 -17.93 10.13 8.47
C ASN A 82 -18.23 11.14 7.35
N ASN A 83 -18.92 10.68 6.31
CA ASN A 83 -19.19 11.40 5.06
C ASN A 83 -17.98 11.97 4.26
N LYS A 84 -16.75 11.68 4.68
CA LYS A 84 -15.52 12.12 3.98
C LYS A 84 -14.97 10.98 3.14
N LYS A 85 -14.54 11.28 1.91
CA LYS A 85 -13.87 10.31 1.05
C LYS A 85 -12.57 9.87 1.73
N ASN A 86 -12.40 8.57 1.85
CA ASN A 86 -11.23 7.97 2.47
C ASN A 86 -10.58 6.96 1.52
N VAL A 87 -9.26 6.92 1.56
CA VAL A 87 -8.45 5.81 1.04
C VAL A 87 -8.32 4.82 2.18
N ILE A 88 -8.64 3.56 1.92
CA ILE A 88 -8.52 2.48 2.89
C ILE A 88 -7.45 1.52 2.39
N VAL A 89 -6.53 1.16 3.27
CA VAL A 89 -5.44 0.22 3.01
C VAL A 89 -5.48 -0.87 4.07
N LEU A 90 -5.51 -2.13 3.67
CA LEU A 90 -5.28 -3.27 4.56
C LEU A 90 -3.82 -3.71 4.40
N ILE A 91 -3.08 -3.71 5.50
CA ILE A 91 -1.72 -4.24 5.57
C ILE A 91 -1.73 -5.51 6.41
N SER A 92 -0.87 -6.46 6.07
CA SER A 92 -0.65 -7.67 6.84
C SER A 92 0.83 -7.98 7.07
N TRP A 93 1.10 -8.78 8.10
CA TRP A 93 2.42 -9.28 8.44
C TRP A 93 2.34 -10.76 8.83
N GLU A 94 3.20 -11.59 8.26
CA GLU A 94 3.34 -12.98 8.71
C GLU A 94 4.10 -13.03 10.03
N LEU A 95 3.49 -13.63 11.05
CA LEU A 95 4.08 -13.80 12.37
C LEU A 95 4.37 -15.29 12.61
N ARG A 96 5.65 -15.63 12.80
CA ARG A 96 6.09 -17.01 13.03
C ARG A 96 7.13 -17.07 14.15
N HIS A 97 6.72 -17.59 15.30
CA HIS A 97 7.60 -17.91 16.43
C HIS A 97 7.28 -19.31 16.95
N PRO A 98 7.92 -20.36 16.42
CA PRO A 98 7.62 -21.75 16.78
C PRO A 98 7.78 -22.04 18.29
N ALA A 99 8.77 -21.41 18.93
CA ALA A 99 9.01 -21.58 20.37
C ALA A 99 7.85 -21.06 21.25
N GLU A 100 7.13 -20.06 20.75
CA GLU A 100 5.99 -19.42 21.42
C GLU A 100 4.64 -19.93 20.86
N LYS A 101 4.67 -20.95 19.99
CA LYS A 101 3.48 -21.45 19.28
C LYS A 101 2.72 -20.33 18.55
N ILE A 102 3.47 -19.45 17.89
CA ILE A 102 2.91 -18.40 17.03
C ILE A 102 3.10 -18.81 15.58
N ASN A 103 1.99 -18.94 14.86
CA ASN A 103 1.94 -19.11 13.43
C ASN A 103 0.64 -18.48 12.90
N GLY A 104 0.74 -17.25 12.43
CA GLY A 104 -0.42 -16.51 11.98
C GLY A 104 -0.07 -15.26 11.20
N ILE A 105 -1.07 -14.42 11.02
CA ILE A 105 -0.98 -13.17 10.28
C ILE A 105 -1.57 -12.06 11.15
N ALA A 106 -0.83 -10.98 11.34
CA ALA A 106 -1.35 -9.74 11.88
C ALA A 106 -1.91 -8.90 10.73
N TYR A 107 -3.04 -8.25 10.98
CA TYR A 107 -3.71 -7.37 10.02
C TYR A 107 -3.98 -6.01 10.65
N GLN A 108 -3.78 -4.94 9.89
CA GLN A 108 -4.18 -3.59 10.28
C GLN A 108 -4.79 -2.84 9.10
N VAL A 109 -5.96 -2.25 9.32
CA VAL A 109 -6.60 -1.35 8.37
C VAL A 109 -6.20 0.08 8.70
N TYR A 110 -5.68 0.78 7.70
CA TYR A 110 -5.42 2.21 7.74
C TYR A 110 -6.47 2.94 6.93
N GLY A 111 -6.97 4.04 7.49
CA GLY A 111 -7.79 5.00 6.77
C GLY A 111 -7.03 6.30 6.55
N TYR A 112 -7.27 6.94 5.42
CA TYR A 112 -6.72 8.26 5.11
C TYR A 112 -7.81 9.18 4.59
N ASN A 113 -8.02 10.30 5.27
CA ASN A 113 -8.96 11.33 4.86
C ASN A 113 -8.42 12.02 3.61
N TYR A 114 -9.19 11.96 2.52
CA TYR A 114 -8.93 12.75 1.34
C TYR A 114 -9.73 14.05 1.39
N PHE A 115 -9.04 15.17 1.15
CA PHE A 115 -9.58 16.51 1.08
C PHE A 115 -8.85 17.29 -0.02
N SER A 116 -9.25 18.54 -0.25
CA SER A 116 -8.69 19.37 -1.33
C SER A 116 -7.15 19.36 -1.30
N ASN A 117 -6.54 18.76 -2.32
CA ASN A 117 -5.09 18.62 -2.52
C ASN A 117 -4.35 17.98 -1.33
N GLY A 118 -5.00 17.10 -0.57
CA GLY A 118 -4.38 16.52 0.62
C GLY A 118 -4.90 15.15 1.02
N LEU A 119 -4.00 14.38 1.64
CA LEU A 119 -4.28 13.08 2.23
C LEU A 119 -3.65 13.06 3.64
N SER A 120 -4.44 12.75 4.67
CA SER A 120 -3.94 12.63 6.05
C SER A 120 -4.50 11.40 6.73
N ILE A 121 -3.78 10.88 7.72
CA ILE A 121 -4.22 9.71 8.50
C ILE A 121 -5.60 9.97 9.11
N ASN A 122 -6.50 9.00 8.96
CA ASN A 122 -7.75 8.93 9.70
C ASN A 122 -7.52 8.14 10.98
N THR A 123 -7.17 8.85 12.04
CA THR A 123 -6.88 8.28 13.36
C THR A 123 -8.02 7.42 13.89
N SER A 124 -9.28 7.80 13.62
CA SER A 124 -10.44 7.03 14.07
C SER A 124 -10.57 5.66 13.42
N VAL A 125 -9.99 5.45 12.24
CA VAL A 125 -9.87 4.13 11.59
C VAL A 125 -8.62 3.41 12.07
N LYS A 126 -7.48 4.10 12.14
CA LYS A 126 -6.19 3.52 12.54
C LYS A 126 -6.20 2.96 13.97
N GLU A 127 -6.93 3.60 14.88
CA GLU A 127 -7.01 3.23 16.31
C GLU A 127 -8.21 2.34 16.64
N ASP A 128 -9.07 2.02 15.67
CA ASP A 128 -10.20 1.11 15.89
C ASP A 128 -9.70 -0.32 16.12
N GLN A 129 -9.95 -0.82 17.34
CA GLN A 129 -9.52 -2.15 17.76
C GLN A 129 -10.18 -3.28 16.97
N ASN A 130 -11.32 -3.04 16.31
CA ASN A 130 -11.93 -4.04 15.43
C ASN A 130 -11.23 -4.12 14.07
N LEU A 131 -10.44 -3.11 13.71
CA LEU A 131 -9.77 -2.97 12.43
C LEU A 131 -8.27 -3.33 12.51
N ASN A 132 -7.86 -3.87 13.64
CA ASN A 132 -6.57 -4.49 13.88
C ASN A 132 -6.82 -5.87 14.51
N GLY A 133 -6.11 -6.91 14.07
CA GLY A 133 -6.19 -8.18 14.75
C GLY A 133 -5.33 -9.28 14.16
N LEU A 134 -5.36 -10.42 14.85
CA LEU A 134 -4.56 -11.59 14.55
C LEU A 134 -5.42 -12.70 13.95
N ASN A 135 -4.83 -13.47 13.03
CA ASN A 135 -5.44 -14.67 12.48
C ASN A 135 -4.46 -15.84 12.46
N GLY A 136 -4.83 -16.96 13.05
CA GLY A 136 -4.00 -18.17 13.16
C GLY A 136 -3.73 -18.54 14.62
N GLU A 137 -2.71 -19.35 14.86
CA GLU A 137 -2.37 -19.84 16.19
C GLU A 137 -1.43 -18.86 16.91
N PHE A 138 -1.79 -18.44 18.11
CA PHE A 138 -1.00 -17.58 18.98
C PHE A 138 -1.02 -18.12 20.40
N ASN A 139 0.14 -18.51 20.93
CA ASN A 139 0.28 -19.09 22.27
C ASN A 139 -0.62 -20.33 22.50
N GLY A 140 -0.92 -21.09 21.45
CA GLY A 140 -1.81 -22.25 21.48
C GLY A 140 -3.31 -21.91 21.44
N GLU A 141 -3.68 -20.65 21.25
CA GLU A 141 -5.05 -20.22 20.98
C GLU A 141 -5.22 -19.90 19.49
N GLU A 142 -6.32 -20.35 18.89
CA GLU A 142 -6.67 -19.99 17.52
C GLU A 142 -7.43 -18.65 17.52
N LEU A 143 -6.89 -17.66 16.83
CA LEU A 143 -7.47 -16.33 16.66
C LEU A 143 -7.99 -16.12 15.24
N HIS A 144 -9.06 -15.34 15.11
CA HIS A 144 -9.71 -15.09 13.83
C HIS A 144 -10.02 -13.61 13.61
N PHE A 145 -9.19 -12.95 12.80
CA PHE A 145 -9.49 -11.61 12.32
C PHE A 145 -10.55 -11.65 11.22
N LYS A 146 -11.56 -10.78 11.33
CA LYS A 146 -12.75 -10.84 10.48
C LYS A 146 -12.60 -10.12 9.14
N TYR A 147 -11.81 -9.06 9.06
CA TYR A 147 -11.88 -8.10 7.94
C TYR A 147 -10.69 -8.24 6.99
N LYS A 148 -10.69 -9.28 6.16
CA LYS A 148 -9.52 -9.65 5.32
C LYS A 148 -9.58 -9.14 3.90
N ASN A 149 -10.68 -8.48 3.51
CA ASN A 149 -10.83 -7.93 2.16
C ASN A 149 -11.63 -6.61 2.15
N ALA A 150 -11.61 -5.95 0.98
CA ALA A 150 -12.26 -4.65 0.79
C ALA A 150 -13.76 -4.66 1.10
N ALA A 151 -14.48 -5.74 0.76
CA ALA A 151 -15.93 -5.80 0.93
C ALA A 151 -16.31 -5.88 2.42
N GLU A 152 -15.61 -6.70 3.19
CA GLU A 152 -15.82 -6.85 4.63
C GLU A 152 -15.49 -5.55 5.38
N ILE A 153 -14.32 -4.96 5.11
CA ILE A 153 -13.89 -3.71 5.73
C ILE A 153 -14.85 -2.57 5.35
N LYS A 154 -15.22 -2.46 4.07
CA LYS A 154 -16.16 -1.42 3.61
C LYS A 154 -17.51 -1.54 4.33
N THR A 155 -18.03 -2.75 4.48
CA THR A 155 -19.30 -3.00 5.19
C THR A 155 -19.22 -2.53 6.63
N TYR A 156 -18.13 -2.90 7.33
CA TYR A 156 -17.90 -2.46 8.71
C TYR A 156 -17.79 -0.93 8.81
N LEU A 157 -16.96 -0.30 7.98
CA LEU A 157 -16.79 1.15 8.00
C LEU A 157 -18.12 1.88 7.77
N GLN A 158 -18.95 1.40 6.84
CA GLN A 158 -20.25 2.00 6.54
C GLN A 158 -21.29 1.81 7.64
N SER A 159 -21.21 0.75 8.44
CA SER A 159 -22.14 0.52 9.57
C SER A 159 -21.73 1.26 10.84
N HIS A 160 -20.43 1.49 11.05
CA HIS A 160 -19.89 2.08 12.28
C HIS A 160 -19.52 3.57 12.16
N TYR A 161 -19.28 4.07 10.94
CA TYR A 161 -18.89 5.46 10.67
C TYR A 161 -19.85 6.07 9.65
N LYS A 162 -20.73 6.97 10.12
CA LYS A 162 -21.75 7.64 9.30
C LYS A 162 -21.24 8.96 8.74
#